data_AF-A0AAU3SMV4-F1
#
_entry.id   AF-A0AAU3SMV4-F1
#
_cell.length_a   1.000
_cell.length_b   1.000
_cell.length_c   1.000
_cell.angle_alpha   90.00
_cell.angle_beta   90.00
_cell.angle_gamma   90.00
#
_symmetry.space_group_name_H-M   'P 1'
#
loop_
_entity.id
_entity.type
_entity.pdbx_description
1 polymer ?
#
loop_
_entity_poly.entity_id
_entity_poly.type
_entity_poly.pdbx_seq_one_letter_code
_entity_poly.pdbx_strand_id
1 'polypeptide(L)'
;MEVADPEGDPDLRNWDAAVACEYRAVHGDVAWSLDIYVQDEVGERPSECELAAKFAKAATTTVLFPAAEALPSAYWAVTPEGLLTRARLELSDDEPPLHTVTAVEAAVPQLPRAVVARFAEIVREQRPDTPVAEAFMASVEKVRQAASALAQLSLDGGTGSPIWSANDNLVVWERVIRQLESGWAPSGWHPADLYRERLEARDELASMGTRLPREVTELLGEALEELDRRFVAATEEDPSGSLRRELAGASAEQVAVGWWWRRRPDPTPWEQD
;
A
#
# COMPACT_ATOMS: atom_id res chain seq x y z
N MET A 1 25.92 16.70 18.85
CA MET A 1 25.31 15.36 18.88
C MET A 1 25.45 14.84 20.30
N GLU A 2 24.33 14.46 20.89
CA GLU A 2 24.27 13.78 22.19
C GLU A 2 23.79 12.35 21.99
N VAL A 3 24.34 11.42 22.78
CA VAL A 3 23.93 10.01 22.82
C VAL A 3 23.71 9.65 24.28
N ALA A 4 22.51 9.20 24.64
CA ALA A 4 22.13 8.92 26.02
C ALA A 4 21.33 7.61 26.14
N ASP A 5 21.50 6.96 27.29
CA ASP A 5 20.65 5.86 27.74
C ASP A 5 19.35 6.47 28.34
N PRO A 6 18.15 5.98 28.00
CA PRO A 6 16.90 6.47 28.58
C PRO A 6 16.79 6.29 30.10
N GLU A 7 17.58 5.41 30.73
CA GLU A 7 17.69 5.29 32.19
C GLU A 7 18.73 6.25 32.80
N GLY A 8 19.39 7.06 31.97
CA GLY A 8 20.33 8.09 32.39
C GLY A 8 19.67 9.28 33.08
N ASP A 9 20.46 10.07 33.80
CA ASP A 9 19.99 11.26 34.51
C ASP A 9 19.48 12.32 33.50
N PRO A 10 18.19 12.67 33.50
CA PRO A 10 17.61 13.64 32.55
C PRO A 10 18.19 15.05 32.71
N ASP A 11 18.73 15.39 33.89
CA ASP A 11 19.34 16.69 34.16
C ASP A 11 20.76 16.83 33.57
N LEU A 12 21.36 15.72 33.14
CA LEU A 12 22.64 15.71 32.42
C LEU A 12 22.47 15.75 30.90
N ARG A 13 21.23 15.76 30.40
CA ARG A 13 20.95 15.76 28.96
C ARG A 13 21.17 17.14 28.34
N ASN A 14 21.84 17.15 27.20
CA ASN A 14 22.06 18.34 26.40
C ASN A 14 20.90 18.55 25.44
N TRP A 15 19.78 19.03 25.98
CA TRP A 15 18.56 19.34 25.21
C TRP A 15 18.78 20.35 24.07
N ASP A 16 19.87 21.13 24.12
CA ASP A 16 20.28 22.08 23.07
C ASP A 16 21.09 21.42 21.94
N ALA A 17 21.29 20.09 21.98
CA ALA A 17 21.99 19.38 20.92
C ALA A 17 21.15 19.33 19.64
N ALA A 18 21.74 19.78 18.53
CA ALA A 18 21.11 19.73 17.20
C ALA A 18 20.67 18.31 16.75
N VAL A 19 21.28 17.27 17.32
CA VAL A 19 20.91 15.86 17.14
C VAL A 19 21.01 15.18 18.49
N ALA A 20 19.94 14.52 18.91
CA ALA A 20 19.86 13.69 20.11
C ALA A 20 19.54 12.24 19.71
N CYS A 21 20.25 11.29 20.32
CA CYS A 21 20.09 9.87 20.07
C CYS A 21 19.84 9.16 21.39
N GLU A 22 18.72 8.46 21.48
CA GLU A 22 18.42 7.52 22.55
C GLU A 22 18.65 6.10 22.04
N TYR A 23 19.21 5.24 22.88
CA TYR A 23 19.40 3.84 22.55
C TYR A 23 19.04 2.97 23.74
N ARG A 24 18.39 1.84 23.48
CA ARG A 24 18.06 0.85 24.52
C ARG A 24 18.27 -0.56 23.99
N ALA A 25 18.73 -1.44 24.86
CA ALA A 25 18.79 -2.87 24.56
C ALA A 25 17.35 -3.42 24.50
N VAL A 26 17.07 -4.23 23.50
CA VAL A 26 15.80 -4.96 23.35
C VAL A 26 16.09 -6.45 23.19
N HIS A 27 15.06 -7.27 23.37
CA HIS A 27 15.18 -8.72 23.33
C HIS A 27 14.51 -9.28 22.08
N GLY A 28 15.07 -10.33 21.47
CA GLY A 28 14.51 -11.00 20.31
C GLY A 28 15.50 -11.09 19.14
N ASP A 29 14.99 -10.97 17.92
CA ASP A 29 15.81 -10.85 16.70
C ASP A 29 16.42 -9.45 16.55
N VAL A 30 15.83 -8.45 17.23
CA VAL A 30 16.40 -7.11 17.37
C VAL A 30 17.14 -7.03 18.70
N ALA A 31 18.35 -6.47 18.69
CA ALA A 31 19.18 -6.33 19.88
C ALA A 31 19.15 -4.91 20.47
N TRP A 32 18.95 -3.89 19.63
CA TRP A 32 18.96 -2.49 20.03
C TRP A 32 17.85 -1.72 19.31
N SER A 33 17.19 -0.81 20.04
CA SER A 33 16.30 0.21 19.50
C SER A 33 16.98 1.55 19.62
N LEU A 34 17.01 2.33 18.53
CA LEU A 34 17.58 3.67 18.49
C LEU A 34 16.49 4.67 18.09
N ASP A 35 16.32 5.73 18.87
CA ASP A 35 15.45 6.86 18.56
C ASP A 35 16.32 8.08 18.29
N ILE A 36 16.24 8.62 17.07
CA ILE A 36 17.07 9.74 16.61
C ILE A 36 16.19 10.96 16.39
N TYR A 37 16.45 12.01 17.17
CA TYR A 37 15.78 13.30 17.08
C TYR A 37 16.71 14.33 16.45
N VAL A 38 16.22 15.06 15.46
CA VAL A 38 16.97 16.12 14.77
C VAL A 38 16.18 17.41 14.91
N GLN A 39 16.82 18.49 15.38
CA GLN A 39 16.16 19.79 15.54
C GLN A 39 15.94 20.50 14.19
N ASP A 40 14.95 21.39 14.11
CA ASP A 40 14.46 22.07 12.89
C ASP A 40 15.49 23.00 12.24
N GLU A 41 16.52 23.39 12.98
CA GLU A 41 17.62 24.24 12.53
C GLU A 41 18.65 23.49 11.66
N VAL A 42 18.56 22.16 11.56
CA VAL A 42 19.43 21.35 10.69
C VAL A 42 18.89 21.37 9.26
N GLY A 43 19.57 22.12 8.38
CA GLY A 43 19.07 22.44 7.04
C GLY A 43 18.85 21.25 6.09
N GLU A 44 19.80 20.32 5.98
CA GLU A 44 19.69 19.16 5.09
C GLU A 44 19.60 17.87 5.91
N ARG A 45 18.38 17.29 5.96
CA ARG A 45 18.11 16.04 6.67
C ARG A 45 18.10 14.89 5.67
N PRO A 46 18.92 13.84 5.86
CA PRO A 46 18.79 12.64 5.04
C PRO A 46 17.41 12.01 5.27
N SER A 47 16.88 11.36 4.24
CA SER A 47 15.72 10.50 4.42
C SER A 47 16.06 9.36 5.39
N GLU A 48 15.04 8.82 6.06
CA GLU A 48 15.21 7.72 7.01
C GLU A 48 15.87 6.50 6.34
N CYS A 49 15.51 6.20 5.09
CA CYS A 49 16.15 5.16 4.29
C CYS A 49 17.65 5.41 4.07
N GLU A 50 18.05 6.65 3.74
CA GLU A 50 19.46 6.98 3.53
C GLU A 50 20.27 6.90 4.83
N LEU A 51 19.68 7.34 5.94
CA LEU A 51 20.29 7.24 7.26
C LEU A 51 20.47 5.78 7.67
N ALA A 52 19.40 4.97 7.54
CA ALA A 52 19.43 3.54 7.86
C ALA A 52 20.46 2.80 7.01
N ALA A 53 20.54 3.07 5.70
CA ALA A 53 21.51 2.44 4.81
C ALA A 53 22.96 2.80 5.17
N LYS A 54 23.23 4.08 5.48
CA LYS A 54 24.56 4.52 5.94
C LYS A 54 24.93 3.89 7.28
N PHE A 55 23.97 3.80 8.20
CA PHE A 55 24.19 3.20 9.52
C PHE A 55 24.44 1.69 9.43
N ALA A 56 23.64 0.96 8.64
CA ALA A 56 23.80 -0.47 8.42
C ALA A 56 25.21 -0.81 7.90
N LYS A 57 25.68 -0.03 6.92
CA LYS A 57 27.03 -0.15 6.38
C LYS A 57 28.11 0.17 7.41
N ALA A 58 27.95 1.24 8.19
CA ALA A 58 28.95 1.66 9.18
C ALA A 58 29.05 0.68 10.37
N ALA A 59 27.91 0.18 10.84
CA ALA A 59 27.82 -0.74 11.97
C ALA A 59 27.98 -2.22 11.57
N THR A 60 28.03 -2.53 10.26
CA THR A 60 28.07 -3.90 9.74
C THR A 60 26.92 -4.77 10.26
N THR A 61 25.74 -4.15 10.45
CA THR A 61 24.52 -4.81 10.92
C THR A 61 23.32 -4.43 10.06
N THR A 62 22.30 -5.28 10.06
CA THR A 62 20.99 -5.00 9.46
C THR A 62 20.27 -3.99 10.34
N VAL A 63 19.68 -2.98 9.70
CA VAL A 63 18.90 -1.93 10.37
C VAL A 63 17.45 -2.05 9.93
N LEU A 64 16.54 -2.07 10.91
CA LEU A 64 15.11 -1.98 10.69
C LEU A 64 14.68 -0.52 10.88
N PHE A 65 13.85 0.00 9.99
CA PHE A 65 13.20 1.30 10.15
C PHE A 65 11.71 1.22 9.76
N PRO A 66 10.82 2.02 10.38
CA PRO A 66 9.39 1.96 10.10
C PRO A 66 9.09 2.15 8.60
N ALA A 67 8.13 1.37 8.13
CA ALA A 67 7.49 1.62 6.86
C ALA A 67 6.64 2.91 6.94
N ALA A 68 6.56 3.69 5.86
CA ALA A 68 5.68 4.85 5.81
C ALA A 68 4.19 4.43 5.85
N GLU A 69 3.90 3.19 5.47
CA GLU A 69 2.57 2.60 5.57
C GLU A 69 2.15 2.34 7.03
N ALA A 70 0.91 2.69 7.37
CA ALA A 70 0.37 2.69 8.73
C ALA A 70 0.04 1.29 9.29
N LEU A 71 0.96 0.33 9.15
CA LEU A 71 0.88 -0.97 9.82
C LEU A 71 1.95 -1.02 10.91
N PRO A 72 1.57 -1.20 12.20
CA PRO A 72 2.51 -1.18 13.31
C PRO A 72 3.56 -2.29 13.26
N SER A 73 3.39 -3.30 12.40
CA SER A 73 4.32 -4.41 12.21
C SER A 73 5.13 -4.35 10.91
N ALA A 74 4.92 -3.35 10.04
CA ALA A 74 5.62 -3.25 8.77
C ALA A 74 6.90 -2.40 8.90
N TYR A 75 8.04 -2.99 8.58
CA TYR A 75 9.35 -2.35 8.62
C TYR A 75 10.08 -2.55 7.29
N TRP A 76 11.03 -1.66 7.02
CA TRP A 76 12.10 -1.88 6.06
C TRP A 76 13.32 -2.44 6.78
N ALA A 77 13.98 -3.43 6.20
CA ALA A 77 15.28 -3.93 6.60
C ALA A 77 16.32 -3.55 5.55
N VAL A 78 17.41 -2.93 5.98
CA VAL A 78 18.56 -2.63 5.12
C VAL A 78 19.80 -3.35 5.64
N THR A 79 20.45 -4.13 4.79
CA THR A 79 21.67 -4.89 5.15
C THR A 79 22.93 -4.06 4.90
N PRO A 80 24.08 -4.43 5.49
CA PRO A 80 25.37 -3.75 5.25
C PRO A 80 25.81 -3.74 3.78
N GLU A 81 25.37 -4.75 3.02
CA GLU A 81 25.63 -4.90 1.59
C GLU A 81 24.73 -4.01 0.72
N GLY A 82 23.74 -3.34 1.32
CA GLY A 82 22.83 -2.43 0.64
C GLY A 82 21.55 -3.09 0.13
N LEU A 83 21.26 -4.35 0.51
CA LEU A 83 19.95 -4.95 0.23
C LEU A 83 18.90 -4.23 1.07
N LEU A 84 17.90 -3.66 0.40
CA LEU A 84 16.71 -3.09 1.02
C LEU A 84 15.52 -4.02 0.79
N THR A 85 14.88 -4.49 1.85
CA THR A 85 13.76 -5.43 1.79
C THR A 85 12.71 -5.14 2.86
N ARG A 86 11.46 -5.57 2.67
CA ARG A 86 10.44 -5.45 3.72
C ARG A 86 10.65 -6.52 4.78
N ALA A 87 10.30 -6.20 6.02
CA ALA A 87 10.31 -7.08 7.17
C ALA A 87 9.04 -6.90 8.00
N ARG A 88 8.56 -7.99 8.59
CA ARG A 88 7.49 -7.95 9.59
C ARG A 88 8.10 -8.10 10.98
N LEU A 89 7.90 -7.09 11.81
CA LEU A 89 8.29 -7.10 13.21
C LEU A 89 7.07 -7.27 14.10
N GLU A 90 7.08 -8.28 14.96
CA GLU A 90 6.03 -8.53 15.95
C GLU A 90 6.61 -8.37 17.36
N LEU A 91 5.86 -7.68 18.20
CA LEU A 91 6.15 -7.49 19.62
C LEU A 91 5.32 -8.50 20.41
N SER A 92 5.94 -9.27 21.29
CA SER A 92 5.22 -10.13 22.23
C SER A 92 4.55 -9.31 23.34
N ASP A 93 3.54 -9.88 23.98
CA ASP A 93 2.91 -9.32 25.19
C ASP A 93 3.75 -9.54 26.49
N ASP A 94 4.94 -10.15 26.40
CA ASP A 94 5.86 -10.33 27.54
C ASP A 94 6.46 -9.00 28.04
N GLU A 95 6.95 -9.00 29.29
CA GLU A 95 7.67 -7.86 29.88
C GLU A 95 9.09 -8.27 30.31
N PRO A 96 10.15 -7.77 29.65
CA PRO A 96 10.14 -6.87 28.48
C PRO A 96 9.73 -7.57 27.16
N PRO A 97 9.16 -6.84 26.18
CA PRO A 97 8.65 -7.42 24.94
C PRO A 97 9.77 -7.97 24.06
N LEU A 98 9.53 -9.16 23.52
CA LEU A 98 10.35 -9.81 22.50
C LEU A 98 10.00 -9.25 21.11
N HIS A 99 11.02 -8.74 20.43
CA HIS A 99 10.97 -8.19 19.08
C HIS A 99 11.35 -9.30 18.10
N THR A 100 10.36 -9.92 17.48
CA THR A 100 10.56 -11.07 16.59
C THR A 100 10.35 -10.65 15.14
N VAL A 101 11.33 -10.91 14.29
CA VAL A 101 11.16 -10.71 12.85
C VAL A 101 10.58 -11.99 12.25
N THR A 102 9.26 -11.99 12.03
CA THR A 102 8.54 -13.21 11.63
C THR A 102 8.72 -13.50 10.13
N ALA A 103 8.88 -12.47 9.30
CA ALA A 103 9.04 -12.62 7.86
C ALA A 103 9.83 -11.48 7.20
N VAL A 104 10.40 -11.75 6.02
CA VAL A 104 11.11 -10.80 5.15
C VAL A 104 10.79 -11.06 3.68
N GLU A 105 10.84 -10.06 2.80
CA GLU A 105 10.59 -10.26 1.36
C GLU A 105 11.79 -10.84 0.60
N ALA A 106 13.00 -10.62 1.10
CA ALA A 106 14.24 -11.17 0.58
C ALA A 106 15.07 -11.76 1.72
N ALA A 107 15.82 -12.82 1.44
CA ALA A 107 16.64 -13.48 2.46
C ALA A 107 17.68 -12.52 3.05
N VAL A 108 17.61 -12.31 4.37
CA VAL A 108 18.58 -11.50 5.12
C VAL A 108 19.44 -12.44 5.96
N PRO A 109 20.76 -12.55 5.71
CA PRO A 109 21.63 -13.49 6.43
C PRO A 109 21.61 -13.35 7.95
N GLN A 110 21.41 -12.12 8.45
CA GLN A 110 21.38 -11.81 9.87
C GLN A 110 20.02 -12.09 10.53
N LEU A 111 19.00 -12.45 9.75
CA LEU A 111 17.65 -12.81 10.21
C LEU A 111 17.29 -14.23 9.75
N PRO A 112 18.05 -15.27 10.14
CA PRO A 112 17.91 -16.63 9.59
C PRO A 112 16.61 -17.33 9.98
N ARG A 113 15.88 -16.80 10.97
CA ARG A 113 14.59 -17.33 11.44
C ARG A 113 13.40 -16.71 10.72
N ALA A 114 13.59 -15.59 10.03
CA ALA A 114 12.52 -14.93 9.31
C ALA A 114 12.11 -15.75 8.09
N VAL A 115 10.82 -15.99 7.93
CA VAL A 115 10.29 -16.66 6.75
C VAL A 115 10.39 -15.71 5.56
N VAL A 116 10.98 -16.16 4.45
CA VAL A 116 10.97 -15.39 3.21
C VAL A 116 9.58 -15.48 2.59
N ALA A 117 8.81 -14.39 2.63
CA ALA A 117 7.45 -14.32 2.14
C ALA A 117 7.13 -12.94 1.56
N ARG A 118 6.24 -12.89 0.57
CA ARG A 118 5.69 -11.63 0.05
C ARG A 118 4.50 -11.19 0.91
N PHE A 119 4.39 -9.89 1.18
CA PHE A 119 3.37 -9.35 2.08
C PHE A 119 2.16 -8.80 1.31
N ALA A 120 1.08 -9.58 1.23
CA ALA A 120 -0.14 -9.17 0.54
C ALA A 120 -0.78 -7.92 1.16
N GLU A 121 -0.71 -7.77 2.48
CA GLU A 121 -1.21 -6.61 3.20
C GLU A 121 -0.45 -5.32 2.86
N ILE A 122 0.85 -5.39 2.56
CA ILE A 122 1.62 -4.23 2.12
C ILE A 122 1.16 -3.79 0.73
N VAL A 123 0.92 -4.73 -0.20
CA VAL A 123 0.36 -4.40 -1.53
C VAL A 123 -1.04 -3.80 -1.40
N ARG A 124 -1.85 -4.26 -0.45
CA ARG A 124 -3.18 -3.71 -0.18
C ARG A 124 -3.14 -2.28 0.36
N GLU A 125 -2.16 -1.95 1.19
CA GLU A 125 -1.97 -0.61 1.78
C GLU A 125 -1.25 0.38 0.87
N GLN A 126 -0.73 -0.04 -0.28
CA GLN A 126 -0.27 0.89 -1.30
C GLN A 126 -1.45 1.75 -1.79
N ARG A 127 -1.36 3.06 -1.57
CA ARG A 127 -2.35 4.05 -1.98
C ARG A 127 -1.74 4.96 -3.04
N PRO A 128 -1.55 4.49 -4.29
CA PRO A 128 -1.19 5.41 -5.36
C PRO A 128 -2.32 6.42 -5.55
N ASP A 129 -1.95 7.63 -5.95
CA ASP A 129 -2.90 8.73 -6.18
C ASP A 129 -4.00 8.32 -7.16
N THR A 130 -5.24 8.72 -6.87
CA THR A 130 -6.42 8.39 -7.69
C THR A 130 -7.08 9.64 -8.27
N PRO A 131 -6.40 10.35 -9.20
CA PRO A 131 -6.89 11.61 -9.75
C PRO A 131 -8.21 11.47 -10.51
N VAL A 132 -8.48 10.32 -11.14
CA VAL A 132 -9.76 10.12 -11.86
C VAL A 132 -10.90 9.97 -10.86
N ALA A 133 -10.72 9.18 -9.80
CA ALA A 133 -11.72 9.05 -8.74
C ALA A 133 -11.92 10.37 -7.97
N GLU A 134 -10.84 11.11 -7.71
CA GLU A 134 -10.92 12.45 -7.11
C GLU A 134 -11.68 13.44 -8.00
N ALA A 135 -11.41 13.45 -9.30
CA ALA A 135 -12.12 14.29 -10.27
C ALA A 135 -13.61 13.91 -10.39
N PHE A 136 -13.94 12.63 -10.33
CA PHE A 136 -15.31 12.14 -10.26
C PHE A 136 -16.03 12.72 -9.03
N MET A 137 -15.47 12.59 -7.84
CA MET A 137 -16.09 13.13 -6.61
C MET A 137 -16.22 14.65 -6.63
N ALA A 138 -15.22 15.35 -7.15
CA ALA A 138 -15.29 16.80 -7.34
C ALA A 138 -16.42 17.20 -8.30
N SER A 139 -16.69 16.39 -9.33
CA SER A 139 -17.77 16.64 -10.28
C SER A 139 -19.15 16.33 -9.69
N VAL A 140 -19.27 15.26 -8.92
CA VAL A 140 -20.51 14.94 -8.17
C VAL A 140 -20.85 16.06 -7.19
N GLU A 141 -19.87 16.61 -6.48
CA GLU A 141 -20.08 17.72 -5.56
C GLU A 141 -20.54 19.00 -6.29
N LYS A 142 -19.99 19.29 -7.47
CA LYS A 142 -20.47 20.42 -8.30
C LYS A 142 -21.94 20.22 -8.72
N VAL A 143 -22.33 19.01 -9.12
CA VAL A 143 -23.72 18.69 -9.46
C VAL A 143 -24.62 18.87 -8.24
N ARG A 144 -24.20 18.40 -7.06
CA ARG A 144 -24.93 18.59 -5.80
C ARG A 144 -25.13 20.07 -5.47
N GLN A 145 -24.09 20.88 -5.60
CA GLN A 145 -24.17 22.33 -5.33
C GLN A 145 -25.12 23.07 -6.28
N ALA A 146 -25.18 22.64 -7.54
CA ALA A 146 -26.10 23.20 -8.53
C ALA A 146 -27.55 22.70 -8.41
N ALA A 147 -27.77 21.60 -7.67
CA ALA A 147 -29.07 20.97 -7.54
C ALA A 147 -29.98 21.70 -6.55
N SER A 148 -31.29 21.53 -6.74
CA SER A 148 -32.30 22.00 -5.76
C SER A 148 -32.17 21.25 -4.42
N ALA A 149 -32.67 21.84 -3.33
CA ALA A 149 -32.60 21.23 -1.99
C ALA A 149 -33.18 19.80 -1.91
N LEU A 150 -34.25 19.49 -2.68
CA LEU A 150 -34.82 18.15 -2.74
C LEU A 150 -33.93 17.17 -3.54
N ALA A 151 -33.28 17.65 -4.60
CA ALA A 151 -32.37 16.84 -5.40
C ALA A 151 -31.03 16.59 -4.66
N GLN A 152 -30.59 17.53 -3.82
CA GLN A 152 -29.41 17.37 -2.95
C GLN A 152 -29.52 16.17 -2.02
N LEU A 153 -30.72 15.89 -1.48
CA LEU A 153 -30.95 14.73 -0.61
C LEU A 153 -30.77 13.40 -1.35
N SER A 154 -31.05 13.36 -2.66
CA SER A 154 -30.85 12.17 -3.50
C SER A 154 -29.40 12.00 -3.96
N LEU A 155 -28.59 13.06 -3.80
CA LEU A 155 -27.17 13.09 -4.10
C LEU A 155 -26.31 12.98 -2.85
N ASP A 156 -26.88 12.58 -1.71
CA ASP A 156 -26.12 12.42 -0.48
C ASP A 156 -25.05 11.32 -0.62
N GLY A 157 -23.83 11.68 -0.26
CA GLY A 157 -22.62 10.88 -0.40
C GLY A 157 -22.17 10.25 0.92
N GLY A 158 -23.06 10.23 1.93
CA GLY A 158 -22.80 9.58 3.20
C GLY A 158 -22.35 8.13 3.05
N THR A 159 -21.60 7.64 4.04
CA THR A 159 -21.09 6.26 4.06
C THR A 159 -22.22 5.26 3.81
N GLY A 160 -22.01 4.35 2.86
CA GLY A 160 -23.00 3.36 2.45
C GLY A 160 -24.02 3.83 1.41
N SER A 161 -23.94 5.07 0.92
CA SER A 161 -24.76 5.51 -0.22
C SER A 161 -24.24 4.93 -1.54
N PRO A 162 -25.08 4.82 -2.59
CA PRO A 162 -24.64 4.36 -3.90
C PRO A 162 -23.50 5.19 -4.49
N ILE A 163 -23.46 6.50 -4.22
CA ILE A 163 -22.40 7.40 -4.65
C ILE A 163 -21.09 7.08 -3.92
N TRP A 164 -21.17 6.83 -2.61
CA TRP A 164 -20.01 6.42 -1.81
C TRP A 164 -19.44 5.09 -2.32
N SER A 165 -20.30 4.10 -2.56
CA SER A 165 -19.89 2.80 -3.11
C SER A 165 -19.29 2.92 -4.52
N ALA A 166 -19.85 3.78 -5.38
CA ALA A 166 -19.30 4.04 -6.71
C ALA A 166 -17.89 4.61 -6.62
N ASN A 167 -17.68 5.61 -5.75
CA ASN A 167 -16.36 6.17 -5.53
C ASN A 167 -15.36 5.15 -4.97
N ASP A 168 -15.75 4.37 -3.96
CA ASP A 168 -14.88 3.39 -3.33
C ASP A 168 -14.40 2.33 -4.33
N ASN A 169 -15.32 1.80 -5.16
CA ASN A 169 -14.94 0.85 -6.22
C ASN A 169 -14.15 1.52 -7.34
N LEU A 170 -14.40 2.79 -7.67
CA LEU A 170 -13.64 3.54 -8.66
C LEU A 170 -12.19 3.76 -8.22
N VAL A 171 -11.96 4.08 -6.94
CA VAL A 171 -10.63 4.15 -6.31
C VAL A 171 -9.93 2.80 -6.42
N VAL A 172 -10.61 1.71 -6.08
CA VAL A 172 -10.09 0.35 -6.19
C VAL A 172 -9.68 0.01 -7.63
N TRP A 173 -10.50 0.39 -8.61
CA TRP A 173 -10.23 0.15 -10.04
C TRP A 173 -9.07 1.00 -10.56
N GLU A 174 -9.03 2.28 -10.23
CA GLU A 174 -7.93 3.16 -10.64
C GLU A 174 -6.58 2.69 -10.08
N ARG A 175 -6.56 2.25 -8.81
CA ARG A 175 -5.32 1.76 -8.18
C ARG A 175 -4.71 0.58 -8.92
N VAL A 176 -5.50 -0.40 -9.34
CA VAL A 176 -4.96 -1.56 -10.08
C VAL A 176 -4.40 -1.15 -11.44
N ILE A 177 -5.04 -0.19 -12.12
CA ILE A 177 -4.54 0.34 -13.39
C ILE A 177 -3.21 1.05 -13.21
N ARG A 178 -3.07 1.86 -12.16
CA ARG A 178 -1.79 2.53 -11.87
C ARG A 178 -0.68 1.55 -11.51
N GLN A 179 -1.00 0.48 -10.80
CA GLN A 179 -0.06 -0.59 -10.50
C GLN A 179 0.34 -1.36 -11.76
N LEU A 180 -0.59 -1.60 -12.69
CA LEU A 180 -0.29 -2.16 -14.01
C LEU A 180 0.66 -1.26 -14.81
N GLU A 181 0.35 0.03 -14.89
CA GLU A 181 1.14 1.03 -15.63
C GLU A 181 2.55 1.22 -15.04
N SER A 182 2.74 0.98 -13.75
CA SER A 182 4.05 1.05 -13.09
C SER A 182 4.87 -0.23 -13.21
N GLY A 183 4.33 -1.27 -13.85
CA GLY A 183 4.95 -2.60 -13.87
C GLY A 183 5.03 -3.21 -12.47
N TRP A 184 4.02 -2.97 -11.64
CA TRP A 184 3.89 -3.50 -10.28
C TRP A 184 4.93 -2.94 -9.29
N ALA A 185 5.45 -1.74 -9.54
CA ALA A 185 6.38 -1.08 -8.64
C ALA A 185 5.75 -0.83 -7.25
N PRO A 186 6.56 -0.88 -6.15
CA PRO A 186 8.01 -1.13 -6.14
C PRO A 186 8.40 -2.61 -6.09
N SER A 187 7.48 -3.52 -5.78
CA SER A 187 7.79 -4.93 -5.48
C SER A 187 7.90 -5.82 -6.72
N GLY A 188 7.37 -5.38 -7.87
CA GLY A 188 7.19 -6.20 -9.07
C GLY A 188 6.15 -7.31 -8.90
N TRP A 189 5.42 -7.31 -7.77
CA TRP A 189 4.58 -8.42 -7.32
C TRP A 189 3.25 -7.95 -6.78
N HIS A 190 2.19 -8.69 -7.08
CA HIS A 190 0.81 -8.40 -6.67
C HIS A 190 0.06 -9.72 -6.47
N PRO A 191 -0.66 -9.92 -5.33
CA PRO A 191 -1.39 -11.17 -5.09
C PRO A 191 -2.49 -11.42 -6.13
N ALA A 192 -2.65 -12.68 -6.55
CA ALA A 192 -3.69 -13.11 -7.49
C ALA A 192 -5.11 -12.82 -6.93
N ASP A 193 -5.36 -13.15 -5.66
CA ASP A 193 -6.66 -12.90 -5.02
C ASP A 193 -6.95 -11.41 -4.89
N LEU A 194 -5.93 -10.59 -4.59
CA LEU A 194 -6.11 -9.14 -4.58
C LEU A 194 -6.45 -8.63 -5.98
N TYR A 195 -5.83 -9.16 -7.04
CA TYR A 195 -6.14 -8.74 -8.41
C TYR A 195 -7.57 -9.14 -8.81
N ARG A 196 -8.02 -10.34 -8.41
CA ARG A 196 -9.42 -10.78 -8.52
C ARG A 196 -10.38 -9.81 -7.84
N GLU A 197 -10.13 -9.41 -6.59
CA GLU A 197 -10.93 -8.41 -5.86
C GLU A 197 -11.06 -7.09 -6.66
N ARG A 198 -10.01 -6.68 -7.39
CA ARG A 198 -10.06 -5.47 -8.25
C ARG A 198 -10.95 -5.66 -9.49
N LEU A 199 -10.96 -6.84 -10.10
CA LEU A 199 -11.86 -7.15 -11.21
C LEU A 199 -13.32 -7.21 -10.76
N GLU A 200 -13.57 -7.77 -9.57
CA GLU A 200 -14.90 -7.81 -8.95
C GLU A 200 -15.42 -6.39 -8.63
N ALA A 201 -14.54 -5.49 -8.16
CA ALA A 201 -14.91 -4.08 -7.99
C ALA A 201 -15.37 -3.42 -9.30
N ARG A 202 -14.77 -3.82 -10.44
CA ARG A 202 -15.21 -3.37 -11.77
C ARG A 202 -16.56 -3.97 -12.19
N ASP A 203 -16.86 -5.20 -11.79
CA ASP A 203 -18.20 -5.81 -11.93
C ASP A 203 -19.25 -5.05 -11.11
N GLU A 204 -18.92 -4.68 -9.87
CA GLU A 204 -19.79 -3.86 -9.02
C GLU A 204 -20.09 -2.51 -9.68
N LEU A 205 -19.08 -1.79 -10.19
CA LEU A 205 -19.26 -0.53 -10.94
C LEU A 205 -20.18 -0.70 -12.16
N ALA A 206 -20.07 -1.81 -12.89
CA ALA A 206 -20.94 -2.08 -14.03
C ALA A 206 -22.42 -2.27 -13.63
N SER A 207 -22.67 -2.75 -12.41
CA SER A 207 -24.04 -2.95 -11.90
C SER A 207 -24.67 -1.67 -11.32
N MET A 208 -23.85 -0.67 -10.94
CA MET A 208 -24.29 0.52 -10.21
C MET A 208 -25.11 1.51 -11.03
N GLY A 209 -25.03 1.49 -12.36
CA GLY A 209 -25.69 2.47 -13.24
C GLY A 209 -27.22 2.58 -13.05
N THR A 210 -27.86 1.54 -12.50
CA THR A 210 -29.30 1.53 -12.18
C THR A 210 -29.66 2.14 -10.83
N ARG A 211 -28.67 2.32 -9.94
CA ARG A 211 -28.83 2.79 -8.56
C ARG A 211 -28.42 4.26 -8.39
N LEU A 212 -27.79 4.83 -9.40
CA LEU A 212 -27.27 6.20 -9.39
C LEU A 212 -28.22 7.15 -10.14
N PRO A 213 -28.33 8.42 -9.70
CA PRO A 213 -28.98 9.46 -10.49
C PRO A 213 -28.31 9.61 -11.86
N ARG A 214 -29.09 9.98 -12.88
CA ARG A 214 -28.64 10.02 -14.28
C ARG A 214 -27.36 10.83 -14.46
N GLU A 215 -27.31 12.02 -13.86
CA GLU A 215 -26.17 12.93 -13.95
C GLU A 215 -24.90 12.29 -13.35
N VAL A 216 -25.05 11.52 -12.28
CA VAL A 216 -23.93 10.79 -11.65
C VAL A 216 -23.54 9.57 -12.49
N THR A 217 -24.51 8.89 -13.10
CA THR A 217 -24.24 7.77 -14.02
C THR A 217 -23.46 8.23 -15.24
N GLU A 218 -23.77 9.40 -15.80
CA GLU A 218 -23.02 10.00 -16.92
C GLU A 218 -21.57 10.31 -16.51
N LEU A 219 -21.37 10.96 -15.34
CA LEU A 219 -20.02 11.23 -14.79
C LEU A 219 -19.22 9.94 -14.50
N LEU A 220 -19.88 8.90 -13.98
CA LEU A 220 -19.25 7.61 -13.73
C LEU A 220 -18.85 6.94 -15.05
N GLY A 221 -19.69 7.05 -16.08
CA GLY A 221 -19.41 6.55 -17.43
C GLY A 221 -18.14 7.17 -18.02
N GLU A 222 -17.98 8.49 -17.93
CA GLU A 222 -16.78 9.20 -18.40
C GLU A 222 -15.51 8.74 -17.68
N ALA A 223 -15.57 8.62 -16.35
CA ALA A 223 -14.45 8.12 -15.54
C ALA A 223 -14.08 6.67 -15.89
N LEU A 224 -15.08 5.80 -16.09
CA LEU A 224 -14.88 4.41 -16.48
C LEU A 224 -14.29 4.30 -17.88
N GLU A 225 -14.76 5.09 -18.85
CA GLU A 225 -14.20 5.09 -20.21
C GLU A 225 -12.72 5.48 -20.22
N GLU A 226 -12.31 6.41 -19.36
CA GLU A 226 -10.90 6.78 -19.20
C GLU A 226 -10.07 5.62 -18.62
N LEU A 227 -10.51 5.08 -17.48
CA LEU A 227 -9.81 4.00 -16.79
C LEU A 227 -9.75 2.71 -17.62
N ASP A 228 -10.85 2.34 -18.26
CA ASP A 228 -10.93 1.13 -19.09
C ASP A 228 -9.99 1.22 -20.30
N ARG A 229 -9.80 2.40 -20.89
CA ARG A 229 -8.82 2.62 -21.97
C ARG A 229 -7.39 2.40 -21.49
N ARG A 230 -7.06 2.92 -20.30
CA ARG A 230 -5.75 2.72 -19.66
C ARG A 230 -5.51 1.27 -19.29
N PHE A 231 -6.52 0.60 -18.75
CA PHE A 231 -6.49 -0.83 -18.47
C PHE A 231 -6.22 -1.65 -19.74
N VAL A 232 -6.91 -1.35 -20.85
CA VAL A 232 -6.67 -2.00 -22.14
C VAL A 232 -5.24 -1.80 -22.63
N ALA A 233 -4.70 -0.58 -22.49
CA ALA A 233 -3.33 -0.29 -22.90
C ALA A 233 -2.27 -1.02 -22.05
N ALA A 234 -2.56 -1.28 -20.78
CA ALA A 234 -1.65 -1.92 -19.83
C ALA A 234 -1.85 -3.45 -19.70
N THR A 235 -2.66 -4.07 -20.54
CA THR A 235 -2.95 -5.52 -20.51
C THR A 235 -2.98 -6.11 -21.91
N GLU A 236 -2.82 -7.43 -22.01
CA GLU A 236 -2.94 -8.18 -23.26
C GLU A 236 -4.28 -8.92 -23.34
N GLU A 237 -4.73 -9.26 -24.55
CA GLU A 237 -5.92 -10.08 -24.72
C GLU A 237 -5.66 -11.53 -24.31
N ASP A 238 -6.54 -12.08 -23.48
CA ASP A 238 -6.57 -13.51 -23.13
C ASP A 238 -7.85 -14.15 -23.66
N PRO A 239 -7.93 -14.43 -24.98
CA PRO A 239 -9.10 -15.07 -25.58
C PRO A 239 -9.31 -16.50 -25.06
N SER A 240 -8.28 -17.11 -24.46
CA SER A 240 -8.34 -18.46 -23.89
C SER A 240 -8.99 -18.51 -22.50
N GLY A 241 -9.21 -17.34 -21.87
CA GLY A 241 -9.72 -17.22 -20.51
C GLY A 241 -8.84 -17.93 -19.47
N SER A 242 -7.53 -18.01 -19.72
CA SER A 242 -6.55 -18.61 -18.82
C SER A 242 -6.53 -17.90 -17.46
N LEU A 243 -6.50 -16.57 -17.46
CA LEU A 243 -6.54 -15.71 -16.29
C LEU A 243 -7.79 -15.99 -15.46
N ARG A 244 -8.95 -16.08 -16.10
CA ARG A 244 -10.20 -16.37 -15.40
C ARG A 244 -10.18 -17.76 -14.76
N ARG A 245 -9.67 -18.78 -15.45
CA ARG A 245 -9.57 -20.14 -14.88
C ARG A 245 -8.64 -20.17 -13.67
N GLU A 246 -7.53 -19.44 -13.76
CA GLU A 246 -6.55 -19.29 -12.69
C GLU A 246 -7.13 -18.54 -11.48
N LEU A 247 -7.77 -17.39 -11.73
CA LEU A 247 -8.34 -16.51 -10.72
C LEU A 247 -9.75 -16.88 -10.27
N ALA A 248 -10.39 -17.93 -10.73
CA ALA A 248 -11.75 -18.26 -10.30
C ALA A 248 -11.97 -19.75 -10.05
N GLY A 249 -10.98 -20.57 -10.43
CA GLY A 249 -11.06 -22.02 -10.37
C GLY A 249 -12.05 -22.60 -11.37
N ALA A 250 -12.04 -23.93 -11.51
CA ALA A 250 -12.86 -24.65 -12.49
C ALA A 250 -14.38 -24.50 -12.29
N SER A 251 -14.84 -24.06 -11.11
CA SER A 251 -16.27 -23.93 -10.79
C SER A 251 -16.90 -22.61 -11.26
N ALA A 252 -16.10 -21.62 -11.66
CA ALA A 252 -16.58 -20.27 -11.95
C ALA A 252 -16.86 -20.00 -13.44
N GLU A 253 -16.70 -20.99 -14.33
CA GLU A 253 -16.83 -20.82 -15.79
C GLU A 253 -18.23 -20.41 -16.26
N GLN A 254 -19.26 -20.56 -15.43
CA GLN A 254 -20.67 -20.38 -15.83
C GLN A 254 -21.23 -18.97 -15.63
N VAL A 255 -20.56 -18.08 -14.90
CA VAL A 255 -21.03 -16.71 -14.67
C VAL A 255 -20.65 -15.82 -15.87
N ALA A 256 -21.59 -15.02 -16.38
CA ALA A 256 -21.23 -14.00 -17.37
C ALA A 256 -20.42 -12.91 -16.66
N VAL A 257 -19.14 -12.78 -17.02
CA VAL A 257 -18.21 -11.80 -16.46
C VAL A 257 -17.92 -10.70 -17.47
N GLY A 258 -17.56 -9.51 -16.99
CA GLY A 258 -17.17 -8.39 -17.85
C GLY A 258 -16.00 -8.71 -18.78
N TRP A 259 -15.84 -7.91 -19.84
CA TRP A 259 -14.77 -8.11 -20.84
C TRP A 259 -13.37 -7.96 -20.24
N TRP A 260 -13.21 -7.23 -19.14
CA TRP A 260 -11.93 -7.04 -18.43
C TRP A 260 -11.36 -8.36 -17.87
N TRP A 261 -12.18 -9.36 -17.59
CA TRP A 261 -11.74 -10.70 -17.20
C TRP A 261 -11.04 -11.50 -18.31
N ARG A 262 -11.09 -10.99 -19.55
CA ARG A 262 -10.41 -11.56 -20.72
C ARG A 262 -9.14 -10.79 -21.08
N ARG A 263 -8.60 -10.03 -20.14
CA ARG A 263 -7.35 -9.29 -20.33
C ARG A 263 -6.38 -9.61 -19.22
N ARG A 264 -5.17 -10.02 -19.61
CA ARG A 264 -4.13 -10.50 -18.70
C ARG A 264 -3.03 -9.45 -18.57
N PRO A 265 -2.50 -9.21 -17.35
CA PRO A 265 -1.30 -8.41 -17.21
C PRO A 265 -0.05 -9.09 -17.78
N ASP A 266 0.81 -8.29 -18.40
CA ASP A 266 2.13 -8.73 -18.86
C ASP A 266 3.22 -7.76 -18.31
N PRO A 267 4.11 -8.20 -17.41
CA PRO A 267 4.22 -9.55 -16.83
C PRO A 267 3.13 -9.85 -15.79
N THR A 268 2.86 -11.14 -15.58
CA THR A 268 1.94 -11.60 -14.54
C THR A 268 2.60 -11.50 -13.16
N PRO A 269 2.05 -10.73 -12.20
CA PRO A 269 2.77 -10.35 -10.99
C PRO A 269 2.67 -11.36 -9.85
N TRP A 270 1.96 -12.47 -10.02
CA TRP A 270 1.79 -13.52 -9.01
C TRP A 270 2.43 -14.86 -9.41
N GLU A 271 3.00 -14.96 -10.61
CA GLU A 271 3.77 -16.14 -11.01
C GLU A 271 5.10 -16.16 -10.25
N GLN A 272 5.41 -17.32 -9.66
CA GLN A 272 6.65 -17.56 -8.92
C GLN A 272 7.72 -18.03 -9.91
N ASP A 273 8.80 -17.27 -10.08
CA ASP A 273 10.08 -17.84 -10.51
C ASP A 273 10.79 -18.50 -9.33
#